data_AF-A0A2G0VJ34-F1
#
_entry.id   AF-A0A2G0VJ34-F1
#
_cell.length_a   1.000
_cell.length_b   1.000
_cell.length_c   1.000
_cell.angle_alpha   90.00
_cell.angle_beta   90.00
_cell.angle_gamma   90.00
#
_symmetry.space_group_name_H-M   'P 1'
#
loop_
_entity.id
_entity.type
_entity.pdbx_description
1 polymer ?
#
loop_
_entity_poly.entity_id
_entity_poly.type
_entity_poly.pdbx_seq_one_letter_code
_entity_poly.pdbx_strand_id
1 'polypeptide(L)'
;MKRNLTAYFSILLTFLVLDGIWLGLLMGPSYRAWLWPLMADKPVVAPPVVFYLLYAFGLLVLAVQSGLRRDSVSHAAKRSALLGLVAYGTYDLTNWATLQGWPAQLALVDLAWGTFASAVAGTVAFLVARRVA
;
A
#
# COMPACT_ATOMS: atom_id res chain seq x y z
N MET A 1 -6.06 11.97 20.10
CA MET A 1 -6.95 11.03 19.35
C MET A 1 -7.32 11.55 17.97
N LYS A 2 -7.82 12.79 17.85
CA LYS A 2 -8.20 13.42 16.55
C LYS A 2 -7.10 13.31 15.49
N ARG A 3 -5.86 13.70 15.82
CA ARG A 3 -4.70 13.61 14.92
C ARG A 3 -4.46 12.22 14.33
N ASN A 4 -4.57 11.17 15.14
CA ASN A 4 -4.33 9.78 14.68
C ASN A 4 -5.46 9.28 13.79
N LEU A 5 -6.72 9.65 14.09
CA LEU A 5 -7.86 9.32 13.24
C LEU A 5 -7.73 10.04 11.89
N THR A 6 -7.39 11.33 11.89
CA THR A 6 -7.13 12.08 10.65
C THR A 6 -6.03 11.42 9.82
N ALA A 7 -4.90 11.05 10.44
CA ALA A 7 -3.84 10.34 9.75
C ALA A 7 -4.34 9.02 9.17
N TYR A 8 -5.03 8.18 9.96
CA TYR A 8 -5.56 6.89 9.52
C TYR A 8 -6.46 7.01 8.27
N PHE A 9 -7.45 7.90 8.31
CA PHE A 9 -8.36 8.11 7.19
C PHE A 9 -7.66 8.74 5.98
N SER A 10 -6.66 9.60 6.20
CA SER A 10 -5.84 10.15 5.11
C SER A 10 -5.04 9.06 4.40
N ILE A 11 -4.48 8.11 5.16
CA ILE A 11 -3.79 6.93 4.60
C ILE A 11 -4.78 6.12 3.78
N LEU A 12 -5.90 5.70 4.38
CA LEU A 12 -6.92 4.90 3.69
C LEU A 12 -7.37 5.52 2.39
N LEU A 13 -7.75 6.80 2.42
CA LEU A 13 -8.26 7.48 1.24
C LEU A 13 -7.17 7.60 0.15
N THR A 14 -5.97 8.00 0.53
CA THR A 14 -4.87 8.17 -0.43
C THR A 14 -4.50 6.83 -1.05
N PHE A 15 -4.41 5.78 -0.24
CA PHE A 15 -4.06 4.45 -0.69
C PHE A 15 -5.14 3.87 -1.61
N LEU A 16 -6.42 3.99 -1.26
CA LEU A 16 -7.53 3.54 -2.11
C LEU A 16 -7.58 4.27 -3.47
N VAL A 17 -7.29 5.57 -3.49
CA VAL A 17 -7.21 6.33 -4.74
C VAL A 17 -6.05 5.82 -5.60
N LEU A 18 -4.87 5.64 -5.01
CA LEU A 18 -3.70 5.13 -5.73
C LEU A 18 -3.91 3.70 -6.24
N ASP A 19 -4.52 2.84 -5.43
CA ASP A 19 -4.80 1.45 -5.82
C ASP A 19 -5.90 1.38 -6.90
N GLY A 20 -6.92 2.25 -6.81
CA GLY A 20 -7.91 2.40 -7.86
C GLY A 20 -7.30 2.84 -9.21
N ILE A 21 -6.32 3.75 -9.19
CA ILE A 21 -5.57 4.14 -10.38
C ILE A 21 -4.73 2.95 -10.90
N TRP A 22 -4.06 2.24 -10.02
CA TRP A 22 -3.24 1.08 -10.36
C TRP A 22 -4.05 -0.01 -11.05
N LEU A 23 -5.10 -0.50 -10.38
CA LEU A 23 -5.91 -1.60 -10.88
C LEU A 23 -6.82 -1.18 -12.04
N GLY A 24 -7.34 0.05 -12.02
CA GLY A 24 -8.29 0.53 -13.02
C GLY A 24 -7.64 1.01 -14.32
N LEU A 25 -6.54 1.74 -14.22
CA LEU A 25 -5.98 2.49 -15.36
C LEU A 25 -4.63 1.94 -15.83
N LEU A 26 -3.77 1.50 -14.91
CA LEU A 26 -2.38 1.16 -15.23
C LEU A 26 -2.18 -0.33 -15.51
N MET A 27 -2.64 -1.19 -14.59
CA MET A 27 -2.30 -2.61 -14.58
C MET A 27 -3.49 -3.55 -14.79
N GLY A 28 -4.73 -3.06 -14.79
CA GLY A 28 -5.93 -3.90 -14.99
C GLY A 28 -5.84 -4.86 -16.21
N PRO A 29 -5.47 -4.38 -17.41
CA PRO A 29 -5.28 -5.25 -18.57
C PRO A 29 -4.14 -6.25 -18.40
N SER A 30 -3.01 -5.82 -17.82
CA SER A 30 -1.83 -6.66 -17.58
C SER A 30 -2.12 -7.78 -16.57
N TYR A 31 -2.81 -7.48 -15.47
CA TYR A 31 -3.25 -8.49 -14.49
C TYR A 31 -4.14 -9.54 -15.16
N ARG A 32 -5.10 -9.13 -15.98
CA ARG A 32 -5.94 -10.10 -16.73
C ARG A 32 -5.12 -10.92 -17.72
N ALA A 33 -4.22 -10.31 -18.47
CA ALA A 33 -3.41 -11.02 -19.46
C ALA A 33 -2.43 -12.02 -18.82
N TRP A 34 -1.82 -11.65 -17.70
CA TRP A 34 -0.75 -12.43 -17.08
C TRP A 34 -1.24 -13.40 -16.02
N LEU A 35 -2.30 -13.05 -15.28
CA LEU A 35 -2.81 -13.86 -14.18
C LEU A 35 -4.13 -14.56 -14.49
N TRP A 36 -4.69 -14.43 -15.71
CA TRP A 36 -5.97 -15.07 -16.08
C TRP A 36 -6.14 -16.51 -15.54
N PRO A 37 -5.16 -17.43 -15.69
CA PRO A 37 -5.32 -18.80 -15.21
C PRO A 37 -5.40 -18.94 -13.68
N LEU A 38 -4.95 -17.92 -12.95
CA LEU A 38 -4.92 -17.85 -11.48
C LEU A 38 -6.08 -17.02 -10.91
N MET A 39 -6.84 -16.31 -11.75
CA MET A 39 -7.93 -15.45 -11.29
C MET A 39 -9.13 -16.30 -10.85
N ALA A 40 -9.68 -15.97 -9.68
CA ALA A 40 -10.92 -16.57 -9.23
C ALA A 40 -12.10 -16.10 -10.08
N ASP A 41 -13.02 -17.01 -10.42
CA ASP A 41 -14.27 -16.70 -11.14
C ASP A 41 -15.11 -15.64 -10.41
N LYS A 42 -15.08 -15.69 -9.08
CA LYS A 42 -15.76 -14.74 -8.19
C LYS A 42 -14.77 -14.22 -7.14
N PRO A 43 -14.37 -12.95 -7.23
CA PRO A 43 -13.50 -12.35 -6.23
C PRO A 43 -14.13 -12.38 -4.83
N VAL A 44 -13.37 -12.82 -3.83
CA VAL A 44 -13.78 -12.74 -2.43
C VAL A 44 -13.45 -11.32 -1.92
N VAL A 45 -14.47 -10.55 -1.55
CA VAL A 45 -14.32 -9.12 -1.21
C VAL A 45 -13.72 -8.89 0.18
N ALA A 46 -13.93 -9.82 1.13
CA ALA A 46 -13.52 -9.60 2.52
C ALA A 46 -11.98 -9.45 2.71
N PRO A 47 -11.11 -10.30 2.15
CA PRO A 47 -9.66 -10.18 2.31
C PRO A 47 -9.07 -8.81 1.93
N PRO A 48 -9.34 -8.22 0.75
CA PRO A 48 -8.78 -6.91 0.41
C PRO A 48 -9.31 -5.79 1.32
N VAL A 49 -10.56 -5.85 1.77
CA VAL A 49 -11.10 -4.88 2.73
C VAL A 49 -10.33 -4.93 4.06
N VAL A 50 -10.11 -6.13 4.59
CA VAL A 50 -9.33 -6.33 5.81
C VAL A 50 -7.89 -5.85 5.60
N PHE A 51 -7.29 -6.15 4.46
CA PHE A 51 -5.96 -5.65 4.10
C PHE A 51 -5.89 -4.12 4.16
N TYR A 52 -6.81 -3.39 3.53
CA TYR A 52 -6.76 -1.92 3.55
C TYR A 52 -6.81 -1.35 4.97
N LEU A 53 -7.70 -1.88 5.81
CA LEU A 53 -7.85 -1.43 7.19
C LEU A 53 -6.58 -1.73 8.01
N LEU A 54 -6.06 -2.96 7.91
CA LEU A 54 -4.84 -3.37 8.61
C LEU A 54 -3.61 -2.62 8.10
N TYR A 55 -3.49 -2.44 6.80
CA TYR A 55 -2.34 -1.81 6.18
C TYR A 55 -2.28 -0.31 6.51
N ALA A 56 -3.42 0.38 6.48
CA ALA A 56 -3.50 1.76 6.93
C ALA A 56 -3.15 1.91 8.42
N PHE A 57 -3.56 0.95 9.24
CA PHE A 57 -3.18 0.92 10.66
C PHE A 57 -1.67 0.70 10.83
N GLY A 58 -1.08 -0.23 10.07
CA GLY A 58 0.36 -0.47 10.06
C GLY A 58 1.16 0.77 9.66
N LEU A 59 0.78 1.44 8.57
CA LEU A 59 1.39 2.70 8.14
C LEU A 59 1.27 3.79 9.21
N LEU A 60 0.11 3.91 9.85
CA LEU A 60 -0.09 4.88 10.93
C LEU A 60 0.90 4.64 12.07
N VAL A 61 0.92 3.42 12.62
CA VAL A 61 1.64 3.11 13.86
C VAL A 61 3.15 3.04 13.60
N LEU A 62 3.57 2.39 12.52
CA LEU A 62 4.98 2.08 12.26
C LEU A 62 5.73 3.20 11.54
N ALA A 63 5.02 4.07 10.81
CA ALA A 63 5.65 5.13 10.02
C ALA A 63 5.17 6.53 10.42
N VAL A 64 3.89 6.83 10.26
CA VAL A 64 3.37 8.20 10.39
C VAL A 64 3.48 8.73 11.81
N GLN A 65 3.13 7.95 12.83
CA GLN A 65 3.29 8.36 14.23
C GLN A 65 4.74 8.67 14.59
N SER A 66 5.69 7.83 14.14
CA SER A 66 7.11 8.09 14.37
C SER A 66 7.58 9.37 13.67
N GLY A 67 7.06 9.64 12.46
CA GLY A 67 7.33 10.89 11.74
C GLY A 67 6.79 12.11 12.47
N LEU A 68 5.54 12.06 12.95
CA LEU A 68 4.88 13.14 13.71
C LEU A 68 5.63 13.44 15.02
N ARG A 69 6.08 12.41 15.75
CA ARG A 69 6.88 12.61 16.98
C ARG A 69 8.23 13.29 16.72
N ARG A 70 8.81 13.10 15.54
CA ARG A 70 10.10 13.66 15.12
C ARG A 70 9.94 14.95 14.30
N ASP A 71 8.72 15.40 14.08
CA ASP A 71 8.34 16.44 13.11
C ASP A 71 9.11 16.35 11.77
N SER A 72 9.17 15.16 11.19
CA SER A 72 9.96 14.90 9.99
C SER A 72 9.16 14.15 8.93
N VAL A 73 8.81 14.87 7.86
CA VAL A 73 8.15 14.30 6.68
C VAL A 73 9.03 13.26 5.98
N SER A 74 10.34 13.51 5.89
CA SER A 74 11.29 12.56 5.28
C SER A 74 11.34 11.25 6.06
N HIS A 75 11.27 11.31 7.40
CA HIS A 75 11.21 10.11 8.24
C HIS A 75 9.90 9.34 8.02
N ALA A 76 8.76 10.02 7.97
CA ALA A 76 7.46 9.41 7.68
C ALA A 76 7.47 8.72 6.30
N ALA A 77 7.96 9.41 5.27
CA ALA A 77 8.03 8.90 3.91
C ALA A 77 8.91 7.66 3.81
N LYS A 78 10.15 7.71 4.33
CA LYS A 78 11.10 6.58 4.28
C LYS A 78 10.59 5.36 5.03
N ARG A 79 10.00 5.55 6.22
CA ARG A 79 9.42 4.44 7.00
C ARG A 79 8.20 3.83 6.30
N SER A 80 7.38 4.65 5.65
CA SER A 80 6.22 4.18 4.90
C SER A 80 6.65 3.43 3.63
N ALA A 81 7.67 3.94 2.93
CA ALA A 81 8.28 3.27 1.78
C ALA A 81 8.84 1.90 2.19
N LEU A 82 9.59 1.83 3.29
CA LEU A 82 10.14 0.58 3.79
C LEU A 82 9.04 -0.42 4.16
N LEU A 83 7.95 0.03 4.79
CA LEU A 83 6.82 -0.86 5.09
C LEU A 83 6.16 -1.38 3.80
N GLY A 84 5.99 -0.52 2.79
CA GLY A 84 5.50 -0.92 1.47
C GLY A 84 6.39 -1.94 0.78
N LEU A 85 7.69 -1.69 0.77
CA LEU A 85 8.68 -2.62 0.22
C LEU A 85 8.58 -3.99 0.88
N VAL A 86 8.49 -4.03 2.21
CA VAL A 86 8.38 -5.30 2.96
C VAL A 86 7.05 -5.98 2.68
N ALA A 87 5.93 -5.27 2.72
CA ALA A 87 4.60 -5.85 2.53
C ALA A 87 4.42 -6.43 1.12
N TYR A 88 4.69 -5.61 0.09
CA TYR A 88 4.57 -6.03 -1.30
C TYR A 88 5.65 -7.04 -1.66
N GLY A 89 6.89 -6.85 -1.18
CA GLY A 89 7.94 -7.85 -1.35
C GLY A 89 7.58 -9.21 -0.72
N THR A 90 6.94 -9.21 0.44
CA THR A 90 6.48 -10.47 1.05
C THR A 90 5.44 -11.15 0.19
N TYR A 91 4.49 -10.42 -0.39
CA TYR A 91 3.47 -10.98 -1.27
C TYR A 91 4.07 -11.47 -2.60
N ASP A 92 4.72 -10.57 -3.34
CA ASP A 92 5.18 -10.80 -4.71
C ASP A 92 6.35 -11.78 -4.79
N LEU A 93 7.34 -11.67 -3.91
CA LEU A 93 8.49 -12.58 -3.94
C LEU A 93 8.10 -14.00 -3.48
N THR A 94 7.18 -14.12 -2.51
CA THR A 94 6.68 -15.42 -2.08
C THR A 94 5.84 -16.06 -3.17
N ASN A 95 4.95 -15.31 -3.83
CA ASN A 95 4.17 -15.83 -4.94
C ASN A 95 5.05 -16.22 -6.13
N TRP A 96 6.06 -15.42 -6.47
CA TRP A 96 7.03 -15.77 -7.50
C TRP A 96 7.79 -17.06 -7.17
N ALA A 97 8.12 -17.27 -5.89
CA ALA A 97 8.81 -18.48 -5.46
C ALA A 97 7.91 -19.73 -5.41
N THR A 98 6.59 -19.58 -5.23
CA THR A 98 5.70 -20.71 -4.89
C THR A 98 4.65 -21.04 -5.94
N LEU A 99 4.22 -20.08 -6.75
CA LEU A 99 3.16 -20.27 -7.76
C LEU A 99 3.75 -20.47 -9.16
N GLN A 100 3.25 -21.47 -9.87
CA GLN A 100 3.56 -21.65 -11.28
C GLN A 100 2.89 -20.55 -12.11
N GLY A 101 3.67 -19.89 -12.96
CA GLY A 101 3.17 -18.85 -13.86
C GLY A 101 3.10 -17.44 -13.27
N TRP A 102 3.61 -17.21 -12.05
CA TRP A 102 3.73 -15.85 -11.52
C TRP A 102 4.84 -15.05 -12.24
N PRO A 103 4.52 -13.94 -12.94
CA PRO A 103 5.52 -13.22 -13.71
C PRO A 103 6.50 -12.44 -12.83
N ALA A 104 7.81 -12.60 -13.08
CA ALA A 104 8.85 -11.83 -12.42
C ALA A 104 8.68 -10.31 -12.61
N GLN A 105 8.27 -9.91 -13.81
CA GLN A 105 8.03 -8.52 -14.16
C GLN A 105 6.89 -7.92 -13.35
N LEU A 106 5.82 -8.69 -13.12
CA LEU A 106 4.72 -8.27 -12.26
C LEU A 106 5.22 -8.04 -10.85
N ALA A 107 5.94 -9.02 -10.28
CA ALA A 107 6.48 -8.93 -8.93
C ALA A 107 7.35 -7.68 -8.71
N LEU A 108 8.25 -7.38 -9.64
CA LEU A 108 9.14 -6.21 -9.52
C LEU A 108 8.39 -4.89 -9.65
N VAL A 109 7.44 -4.82 -10.58
CA VAL A 109 6.65 -3.61 -10.84
C VAL A 109 5.67 -3.33 -9.70
N ASP A 110 5.02 -4.36 -9.16
CA ASP A 110 4.09 -4.24 -8.03
C ASP A 110 4.83 -3.90 -6.73
N LEU A 111 6.02 -4.49 -6.50
CA LEU A 111 6.90 -4.12 -5.39
C LEU A 111 7.34 -2.64 -5.46
N ALA A 112 7.73 -2.15 -6.64
CA ALA A 112 8.09 -0.76 -6.84
C ALA A 112 6.88 0.17 -6.60
N TRP A 113 5.72 -0.20 -7.13
CA TRP A 113 4.48 0.57 -6.96
C TRP A 113 4.02 0.59 -5.50
N GLY A 114 3.97 -0.55 -4.81
CA GLY A 114 3.60 -0.64 -3.41
C GLY A 114 4.51 0.15 -2.49
N THR A 115 5.81 0.16 -2.77
CA THR A 115 6.80 1.02 -2.08
C THR A 115 6.46 2.50 -2.27
N PHE A 116 6.24 2.91 -3.52
CA PHE A 116 5.90 4.29 -3.88
C PHE A 116 4.57 4.74 -3.27
N ALA A 117 3.50 3.96 -3.47
CA ALA A 117 2.16 4.27 -2.99
C ALA A 117 2.12 4.39 -1.46
N SER A 118 2.84 3.53 -0.77
CA SER A 118 2.97 3.59 0.70
C SER A 118 3.71 4.85 1.15
N ALA A 119 4.80 5.21 0.46
CA ALA A 119 5.53 6.45 0.73
C ALA A 119 4.64 7.68 0.55
N VAL A 120 3.86 7.74 -0.53
CA VAL A 120 2.91 8.83 -0.81
C VAL A 120 1.82 8.88 0.25
N ALA A 121 1.16 7.76 0.55
CA ALA A 121 0.08 7.71 1.54
C ALA A 121 0.56 8.15 2.93
N GLY A 122 1.73 7.67 3.38
CA GLY A 122 2.31 8.09 4.64
C GLY A 122 2.72 9.57 4.67
N THR A 123 3.23 10.10 3.56
CA THR A 123 3.58 11.51 3.41
C THR A 123 2.35 12.41 3.49
N VAL A 124 1.30 12.09 2.73
CA VAL A 124 0.03 12.84 2.74
C VAL A 124 -0.56 12.81 4.15
N ALA A 125 -0.63 11.63 4.78
CA ALA A 125 -1.16 11.49 6.13
C ALA A 125 -0.36 12.29 7.17
N PHE A 126 0.97 12.30 7.09
CA PHE A 126 1.79 13.15 7.95
C PHE A 126 1.46 14.64 7.75
N LEU A 127 1.41 15.12 6.50
CA LEU A 127 1.17 16.53 6.19
C LEU A 127 -0.23 16.99 6.62
N VAL A 128 -1.25 16.14 6.46
CA VAL A 128 -2.62 16.43 6.90
C VAL A 128 -2.69 16.40 8.42
N ALA A 129 -2.20 15.34 9.05
CA ALA A 129 -2.28 15.17 10.50
C ALA A 129 -1.46 16.22 11.27
N ARG A 130 -0.33 16.69 10.72
CA ARG A 130 0.46 17.77 11.32
C ARG A 130 -0.33 19.09 11.44
N ARG A 131 -1.32 19.31 10.58
CA ARG A 131 -2.18 20.51 10.63
C ARG A 131 -3.31 20.40 11.66
N VAL A 132 -3.49 19.24 12.28
CA VAL A 132 -4.52 18.99 13.29
C VAL A 132 -3.88 18.96 14.67
N ALA A 133 -4.31 19.87 15.55
CA ALA A 133 -3.89 19.97 16.95
C ALA A 133 -4.21 18.69 17.75
#